data_AF-A0A0C9UBV0-F1
#
_entry.id   AF-A0A0C9UBV0-F1
#
_cell.length_a   1.000
_cell.length_b   1.000
_cell.length_c   1.000
_cell.angle_alpha   90.00
_cell.angle_beta   90.00
_cell.angle_gamma   90.00
#
_symmetry.space_group_name_H-M   'P 1'
#
loop_
_entity.id
_entity.type
_entity.pdbx_description
1 polymer ?
#
loop_
_entity_poly.entity_id
_entity_poly.type
_entity_poly.pdbx_seq_one_letter_code
_entity_poly.pdbx_strand_id
1 'polypeptide(L)'
;MVDIYSANNYNDYWRMTSSRRKRPLSSIILEPEIKDMILDDAKDFLENEKWYLDRGIPYRRGYLLYGVPGSGKTSLIHSLAGELNLDVYVISLAKKGLDDSDLSNLMAELPKRCIALMEDIDVAFKGSGKHDETDKDKDKDKDKDEAEPSNGVTLSGLLNALDGITAQEGRILFTTTNRLAALDDALCRPGRMDVHVEFKNASKWQAKMLFGCFFPPTSKLEAEKYAEEFAEIIPDRMVSVAALQGLLLCHKNKPWDAIDATKVWVKGQLEKRAEVAKEEKKRKEEVKGQKTSTASENNKDEDEDKGKRKKRRRRRNK
;
A
#
# COMPACT_ATOMS: atom_id res chain seq x y z
N MET A 1 -9.11 13.05 22.36
CA MET A 1 -8.44 13.35 21.08
C MET A 1 -7.75 12.08 20.62
N VAL A 2 -7.09 12.10 19.47
CA VAL A 2 -6.07 11.11 19.08
C VAL A 2 -4.81 11.90 18.81
N ASP A 3 -3.75 11.63 19.56
CA ASP A 3 -2.47 12.30 19.36
C ASP A 3 -1.65 11.52 18.33
N ILE A 4 -1.01 12.27 17.43
CA ILE A 4 -0.25 11.73 16.31
C ILE A 4 1.21 12.13 16.50
N TYR A 5 2.06 11.12 16.61
CA TYR A 5 3.50 11.24 16.76
C TYR A 5 4.17 10.86 15.44
N SER A 6 5.26 11.53 15.10
CA SER A 6 6.10 11.18 13.95
C SER A 6 7.53 10.90 14.38
N ALA A 7 8.15 9.97 13.66
CA ALA A 7 9.55 9.61 13.87
C ALA A 7 10.49 10.80 13.60
N ASN A 8 11.36 11.07 14.56
CA ASN A 8 12.33 12.15 14.54
C ASN A 8 13.75 11.58 14.77
N ASN A 9 14.75 12.11 14.05
CA ASN A 9 16.10 11.52 14.00
C ASN A 9 17.08 12.24 14.96
N TYR A 10 16.56 13.05 15.89
CA TYR A 10 17.36 13.76 16.91
C TYR A 10 17.11 13.11 18.28
N ASN A 11 17.73 13.62 19.37
CA ASN A 11 17.64 13.09 20.75
C ASN A 11 16.24 12.75 21.30
N ASP A 12 15.17 13.15 20.61
CA ASP A 12 13.80 12.80 20.91
C ASP A 12 13.22 12.05 19.71
N TYR A 13 13.13 10.71 19.82
CA TYR A 13 12.74 9.79 18.74
C TYR A 13 11.30 10.02 18.25
N TRP A 14 10.41 10.51 19.12
CA TRP A 14 8.99 10.66 18.85
C TRP A 14 8.49 12.06 19.15
N ARG A 15 8.16 12.82 18.10
CA ARG A 15 7.59 14.16 18.26
C ARG A 15 6.09 14.15 18.01
N MET A 16 5.32 14.63 18.99
CA MET A 16 3.90 14.93 18.77
C MET A 16 3.78 15.99 17.66
N THR A 17 3.14 15.59 16.56
CA THR A 17 3.03 16.41 15.35
C THR A 17 1.67 17.08 15.26
N SER A 18 0.61 16.40 15.70
CA SER A 18 -0.72 16.99 15.78
C SER A 18 -1.62 16.22 16.75
N SER A 19 -2.59 16.91 17.33
CA SER A 19 -3.71 16.30 18.04
C SER A 19 -4.97 16.45 17.20
N ARG A 20 -5.65 15.35 16.90
CA ARG A 20 -6.85 15.33 16.04
C ARG A 20 -8.08 14.91 16.84
N ARG A 21 -9.24 15.45 16.43
CA ARG A 21 -10.52 14.96 16.96
C ARG A 21 -10.74 13.53 16.47
N LYS A 22 -11.29 12.70 17.34
CA LYS A 22 -11.68 11.34 17.01
C LYS A 22 -12.59 11.35 15.79
N ARG A 23 -12.24 10.54 14.81
CA ARG A 23 -13.07 10.33 13.63
C ARG A 23 -13.96 9.11 13.90
N PRO A 24 -15.29 9.24 13.91
CA PRO A 24 -16.17 8.12 14.17
C PRO A 24 -16.07 7.07 13.06
N LEU A 25 -16.12 5.78 13.42
CA LEU A 25 -16.00 4.67 12.48
C LEU A 25 -17.13 4.62 11.45
N SER A 26 -18.28 5.21 11.76
CA SER A 26 -19.40 5.43 10.85
C SER A 26 -19.05 6.36 9.67
N SER A 27 -18.09 7.27 9.83
CA SER A 27 -17.64 8.17 8.74
C SER A 27 -16.70 7.50 7.72
N ILE A 28 -16.28 6.26 8.00
CA ILE A 28 -15.47 5.45 7.08
C ILE A 28 -16.41 4.55 6.30
N ILE A 29 -16.40 4.72 4.97
CA ILE A 29 -17.27 4.01 4.05
C ILE A 29 -16.52 2.78 3.53
N LEU A 30 -16.64 1.73 4.31
CA LEU A 30 -16.15 0.39 4.05
C LEU A 30 -17.27 -0.58 4.45
N GLU A 31 -17.28 -1.76 3.85
CA GLU A 31 -18.18 -2.85 4.18
C GLU A 31 -18.21 -3.05 5.73
N PRO A 32 -19.39 -2.98 6.38
CA PRO A 32 -19.49 -3.03 7.85
C PRO A 32 -18.79 -4.24 8.45
N GLU A 33 -18.89 -5.39 7.80
CA GLU A 33 -18.30 -6.65 8.23
C GLU A 33 -16.79 -6.55 8.36
N ILE A 34 -16.13 -5.79 7.48
CA ILE A 34 -14.68 -5.56 7.54
C ILE A 34 -14.32 -4.64 8.69
N LYS A 35 -15.11 -3.58 8.92
CA LYS A 35 -14.86 -2.62 10.01
C LYS A 35 -15.03 -3.28 11.38
N ASP A 36 -16.10 -4.03 11.55
CA ASP A 36 -16.42 -4.73 12.79
C ASP A 36 -15.38 -5.83 13.05
N MET A 37 -15.02 -6.61 12.03
CA MET A 37 -13.95 -7.62 12.13
C MET A 37 -12.63 -7.02 12.63
N ILE A 38 -12.16 -5.90 12.06
CA ILE A 38 -10.89 -5.29 12.48
C ILE A 38 -10.99 -4.70 13.88
N LEU A 39 -12.12 -4.05 14.20
CA LEU A 39 -12.32 -3.41 15.50
C LEU A 39 -12.39 -4.45 16.62
N ASP A 40 -13.17 -5.50 16.42
CA ASP A 40 -13.37 -6.55 17.41
C ASP A 40 -12.09 -7.38 17.60
N ASP A 41 -11.37 -7.68 16.52
CA ASP A 41 -10.06 -8.32 16.59
C ASP A 41 -9.03 -7.48 17.37
N ALA A 42 -9.01 -6.16 17.13
CA ALA A 42 -8.11 -5.25 17.83
C ALA A 42 -8.46 -5.11 19.32
N LYS A 43 -9.76 -5.10 19.67
CA LYS A 43 -10.21 -5.10 21.07
C LYS A 43 -9.85 -6.40 21.77
N ASP A 44 -10.13 -7.54 21.14
CA ASP A 44 -9.82 -8.86 21.67
C ASP A 44 -8.31 -8.98 21.96
N PHE A 45 -7.46 -8.53 21.03
CA PHE A 45 -6.03 -8.47 21.26
C PHE A 45 -5.69 -7.63 22.52
N LEU A 46 -6.18 -6.39 22.60
CA LEU A 46 -5.87 -5.48 23.70
C LEU A 46 -6.36 -5.95 25.07
N GLU A 47 -7.45 -6.74 25.11
CA GLU A 47 -8.07 -7.24 26.34
C GLU A 47 -7.44 -8.56 26.84
N ASN A 48 -6.77 -9.32 25.96
CA ASN A 48 -6.30 -10.67 26.24
C ASN A 48 -4.78 -10.81 26.44
N GLU A 49 -4.06 -9.76 26.85
CA GLU A 49 -2.60 -9.80 27.13
C GLU A 49 -2.17 -11.03 27.95
N LYS A 50 -2.88 -11.30 29.05
CA LYS A 50 -2.57 -12.44 29.93
C LYS A 50 -2.67 -13.79 29.20
N TRP A 51 -3.64 -13.94 28.30
CA TRP A 51 -3.83 -15.19 27.56
C TRP A 51 -2.62 -15.53 26.68
N TYR A 52 -2.02 -14.51 26.07
CA TYR A 52 -0.78 -14.63 25.28
C TYR A 52 0.40 -15.02 26.17
N LEU A 53 0.60 -14.28 27.26
CA LEU A 53 1.72 -14.48 28.19
C LEU A 53 1.68 -15.86 28.86
N ASP A 54 0.52 -16.31 29.33
CA ASP A 54 0.33 -17.62 29.96
C ASP A 54 0.66 -18.80 29.02
N ARG A 55 0.66 -18.56 27.70
CA ARG A 55 0.98 -19.55 26.66
C ARG A 55 2.36 -19.37 26.03
N GLY A 56 3.12 -18.35 26.47
CA GLY A 56 4.42 -18.02 25.87
C GLY A 56 4.33 -17.58 24.41
N ILE A 57 3.17 -17.08 23.98
CA ILE A 57 2.98 -16.55 22.63
C ILE A 57 3.33 -15.06 22.65
N PRO A 58 4.18 -14.56 21.73
CA PRO A 58 4.50 -13.13 21.67
C PRO A 58 3.24 -12.27 21.59
N TYR A 59 3.12 -11.27 22.46
CA TYR A 59 1.94 -10.41 22.55
C TYR A 59 1.99 -9.31 21.49
N ARG A 60 1.77 -9.70 20.23
CA ARG A 60 1.83 -8.83 19.05
C ARG A 60 0.63 -9.07 18.13
N ARG A 61 0.19 -8.00 17.46
CA ARG A 61 -0.86 -8.06 16.43
C ARG A 61 -0.54 -7.12 15.28
N GLY A 62 -0.44 -7.68 14.07
CA GLY A 62 -0.14 -6.95 12.85
C GLY A 62 -1.29 -6.92 11.86
N TYR A 63 -1.57 -5.74 11.30
CA TYR A 63 -2.58 -5.51 10.29
C TYR A 63 -1.92 -4.95 9.02
N LEU A 64 -2.19 -5.59 7.88
CA LEU A 64 -1.76 -5.12 6.57
C LEU A 64 -2.95 -4.57 5.78
N LEU A 65 -2.99 -3.25 5.59
CA LEU A 65 -3.98 -2.60 4.71
C LEU A 65 -3.33 -2.32 3.35
N TYR A 66 -3.78 -2.99 2.30
CA TYR A 66 -3.20 -2.84 0.97
C TYR A 66 -4.24 -2.49 -0.08
N GLY A 67 -3.81 -1.93 -1.21
CA GLY A 67 -4.69 -1.68 -2.36
C GLY A 67 -4.62 -0.25 -2.87
N VAL A 68 -5.61 0.18 -3.64
CA VAL A 68 -5.52 1.42 -4.44
C VAL A 68 -5.27 2.67 -3.57
N PRO A 69 -4.50 3.66 -4.05
CA PRO A 69 -4.33 4.92 -3.33
C PRO A 69 -5.66 5.69 -3.22
N GLY A 70 -5.84 6.44 -2.14
CA GLY A 70 -7.05 7.23 -1.92
C GLY A 70 -8.32 6.41 -1.63
N SER A 71 -8.17 5.17 -1.14
CA SER A 71 -9.28 4.30 -0.74
C SER A 71 -9.65 4.40 0.75
N GLY A 72 -8.90 5.14 1.55
CA GLY A 72 -9.21 5.38 2.96
C GLY A 72 -8.42 4.54 3.98
N LYS A 73 -7.34 3.85 3.58
CA LYS A 73 -6.46 3.07 4.48
C LYS A 73 -6.05 3.82 5.76
N THR A 74 -5.30 4.93 5.62
CA THR A 74 -4.89 5.77 6.77
C THR A 74 -6.08 6.40 7.51
N SER A 75 -7.18 6.67 6.79
CA SER A 75 -8.41 7.19 7.41
C SER A 75 -9.08 6.18 8.33
N LEU A 76 -9.07 4.89 7.96
CA LEU A 76 -9.58 3.81 8.82
C LEU A 76 -8.74 3.70 10.10
N ILE A 77 -7.42 3.70 9.98
CA ILE A 77 -6.50 3.59 11.13
C ILE A 77 -6.73 4.71 12.13
N HIS A 78 -6.85 5.96 11.66
CA HIS A 78 -7.15 7.09 12.54
C HIS A 78 -8.52 6.95 13.23
N SER A 79 -9.50 6.37 12.54
CA SER A 79 -10.81 6.12 13.14
C SER A 79 -10.76 5.03 14.21
N LEU A 80 -10.08 3.91 13.92
CA LEU A 80 -9.84 2.82 14.88
C LEU A 80 -9.09 3.32 16.12
N ALA A 81 -8.06 4.15 15.95
CA ALA A 81 -7.35 4.78 17.05
C ALA A 81 -8.30 5.57 17.98
N GLY A 82 -9.27 6.28 17.40
CA GLY A 82 -10.27 7.02 18.15
C GLY A 82 -11.24 6.13 18.95
N GLU A 83 -11.68 5.02 18.36
CA GLU A 83 -12.55 4.02 19.01
C GLU A 83 -11.81 3.26 20.12
N LEU A 84 -10.55 2.89 19.88
CA LEU A 84 -9.71 2.15 20.82
C LEU A 84 -9.06 3.03 21.91
N ASN A 85 -9.21 4.36 21.81
CA ASN A 85 -8.54 5.34 22.68
C ASN A 85 -7.01 5.22 22.67
N LEU A 86 -6.42 5.00 21.50
CA LEU A 86 -4.98 4.85 21.33
C LEU A 86 -4.42 6.02 20.51
N ASP A 87 -3.18 6.38 20.79
CA ASP A 87 -2.41 7.32 19.99
C ASP A 87 -1.69 6.62 18.84
N VAL A 88 -1.39 7.39 17.78
CA VAL A 88 -0.81 6.86 16.54
C VAL A 88 0.61 7.35 16.36
N TYR A 89 1.53 6.40 16.15
CA TYR A 89 2.95 6.62 15.97
C TYR A 89 3.35 6.28 14.54
N VAL A 90 3.60 7.31 13.73
CA VAL A 90 3.82 7.17 12.29
C VAL A 90 5.31 7.05 11.97
N ILE A 91 5.66 5.95 11.31
CA ILE A 91 6.99 5.64 10.78
C ILE A 91 6.91 5.67 9.26
N SER A 92 7.64 6.61 8.64
CA SER A 92 7.82 6.64 7.19
C SER A 92 9.18 6.05 6.84
N LEU A 93 9.18 4.84 6.30
CA LEU A 93 10.41 4.13 5.91
C LEU A 93 11.09 4.77 4.69
N ALA A 94 10.39 5.63 3.95
CA ALA A 94 10.94 6.37 2.81
C ALA A 94 11.74 7.62 3.23
N LYS A 95 11.78 7.95 4.53
CA LYS A 95 12.52 9.12 5.04
C LYS A 95 14.03 8.89 4.89
N LYS A 96 14.71 9.84 4.23
CA LYS A 96 16.18 9.78 4.06
C LYS A 96 16.89 9.85 5.42
N GLY A 97 17.93 9.04 5.58
CA GLY A 97 18.76 9.00 6.79
C GLY A 97 18.11 8.28 7.97
N LEU A 98 17.14 7.40 7.70
CA LEU A 98 16.64 6.41 8.66
C LEU A 98 17.31 5.08 8.34
N ASP A 99 18.16 4.57 9.24
CA ASP A 99 18.80 3.27 9.10
C ASP A 99 18.14 2.19 9.99
N ASP A 100 18.69 0.98 9.96
CA ASP A 100 18.20 -0.16 10.74
C ASP A 100 18.31 0.07 12.27
N SER A 101 19.34 0.80 12.71
CA SER A 101 19.58 1.11 14.13
C SER A 101 18.56 2.13 14.61
N ASP A 102 18.32 3.18 13.83
CA ASP A 102 17.30 4.19 14.09
C ASP A 102 15.91 3.57 14.15
N LEU A 103 15.58 2.67 13.22
CA LEU A 103 14.31 1.95 13.24
C LEU A 103 14.16 1.08 14.49
N SER A 104 15.22 0.35 14.87
CA SER A 104 15.22 -0.44 16.10
C SER A 104 14.99 0.43 17.33
N ASN A 105 15.64 1.60 17.40
CA ASN A 105 15.46 2.55 18.51
C ASN A 105 14.04 3.14 18.54
N LEU A 106 13.50 3.56 17.40
CA LEU A 106 12.12 4.05 17.29
C LEU A 106 11.12 3.00 17.79
N MET A 107 11.31 1.74 17.39
CA MET A 107 10.46 0.63 17.81
C MET A 107 10.66 0.26 19.29
N ALA A 108 11.83 0.49 19.87
CA ALA A 108 12.08 0.27 21.29
C ALA A 108 11.39 1.33 22.17
N GLU A 109 11.38 2.58 21.73
CA GLU A 109 10.82 3.74 22.46
C GLU A 109 9.30 3.91 22.30
N LEU A 110 8.65 3.07 21.50
CA LEU A 110 7.19 3.07 21.39
C LEU A 110 6.52 2.69 22.71
N PRO A 111 5.52 3.47 23.18
CA PRO A 111 4.77 3.10 24.37
C PRO A 111 4.03 1.78 24.22
N LYS A 112 3.76 1.12 25.35
CA LYS A 112 2.77 0.05 25.42
C LYS A 112 1.39 0.63 25.14
N ARG A 113 0.50 -0.16 24.53
CA ARG A 113 -0.85 0.25 24.13
C ARG A 113 -0.84 1.50 23.25
N CYS A 114 -0.24 1.38 22.07
CA CYS A 114 -0.32 2.37 21.01
C CYS A 114 -0.59 1.69 19.67
N ILE A 115 -0.88 2.50 18.65
CA ILE A 115 -0.86 2.07 17.25
C ILE A 115 0.44 2.55 16.60
N ALA A 116 1.29 1.60 16.21
CA ALA A 116 2.43 1.87 15.33
C ALA A 116 1.95 1.79 13.87
N LEU A 117 2.15 2.86 13.10
CA LEU A 117 1.76 2.93 11.69
C LEU A 117 2.99 3.03 10.80
N MET A 118 3.22 2.01 9.98
CA MET A 118 4.23 2.03 8.91
C MET A 118 3.56 2.38 7.58
N GLU A 119 3.86 3.55 7.04
CA GLU A 119 3.28 4.01 5.76
C GLU A 119 4.20 3.73 4.56
N ASP A 120 3.57 3.40 3.43
CA ASP A 120 4.19 3.27 2.10
C ASP A 120 5.45 2.40 2.08
N ILE A 121 5.38 1.25 2.74
CA ILE A 121 6.49 0.29 2.86
C ILE A 121 7.00 -0.20 1.49
N ASP A 122 6.16 -0.21 0.47
CA ASP A 122 6.52 -0.56 -0.91
C ASP A 122 7.38 0.50 -1.62
N VAL A 123 7.55 1.68 -1.02
CA VAL A 123 8.46 2.71 -1.52
C VAL A 123 9.87 2.49 -0.98
N ALA A 124 10.01 2.08 0.27
CA ALA A 124 11.30 1.80 0.90
C ALA A 124 12.03 0.62 0.23
N PHE A 125 11.28 -0.38 -0.23
CA PHE A 125 11.83 -1.65 -0.72
C PHE A 125 11.80 -1.83 -2.23
N LYS A 126 11.69 -0.72 -3.00
CA LYS A 126 11.69 -0.75 -4.47
C LYS A 126 12.94 -1.39 -5.11
N GLY A 127 14.00 -1.65 -4.34
CA GLY A 127 15.23 -2.33 -4.80
C GLY A 127 15.47 -3.73 -4.24
N SER A 128 14.64 -4.24 -3.32
CA SER A 128 14.88 -5.52 -2.62
C SER A 128 13.93 -6.65 -3.03
N GLY A 129 12.89 -6.37 -3.82
CA GLY A 129 11.97 -7.39 -4.35
C GLY A 129 12.51 -8.04 -5.63
N LYS A 130 12.83 -9.34 -5.55
CA LYS A 130 13.08 -10.32 -6.64
C LYS A 130 13.59 -9.71 -7.95
N HIS A 131 14.90 -9.85 -8.18
CA HIS A 131 15.46 -9.93 -9.53
C HIS A 131 14.51 -10.79 -10.38
N ASP A 132 13.79 -10.15 -11.30
CA ASP A 132 13.31 -10.84 -12.48
C ASP A 132 14.60 -11.29 -13.17
N GLU A 133 14.95 -12.57 -13.05
CA GLU A 133 16.13 -13.21 -13.66
C GLU A 133 15.99 -13.28 -15.19
N THR A 134 15.50 -12.23 -15.84
CA THR A 134 15.46 -12.10 -17.29
C THR A 134 16.16 -10.86 -17.85
N ASP A 135 16.80 -10.03 -17.00
CA ASP A 135 17.71 -8.96 -17.44
C ASP A 135 19.16 -9.25 -16.98
N LYS A 136 19.73 -10.37 -17.44
CA LYS A 136 21.18 -10.52 -17.57
C LYS A 136 21.53 -10.34 -19.04
N ASP A 137 21.75 -9.08 -19.43
CA ASP A 137 22.73 -8.67 -20.45
C ASP A 137 22.37 -7.28 -20.99
N LYS A 138 22.65 -6.21 -20.23
CA LYS A 138 23.11 -4.93 -20.80
C LYS A 138 24.13 -4.26 -19.86
N ASP A 139 25.28 -3.96 -20.45
CA ASP A 139 26.35 -3.07 -20.00
C ASP A 139 27.39 -3.63 -19.01
N LYS A 140 28.24 -4.51 -19.54
CA LYS A 140 29.67 -4.49 -19.22
C LYS A 140 30.29 -3.26 -19.92
N ASP A 141 30.37 -2.15 -19.20
CA ASP A 141 31.38 -1.09 -19.31
C ASP A 141 30.83 0.21 -18.74
N LYS A 142 30.65 0.25 -17.41
CA LYS A 142 30.81 1.46 -16.61
C LYS A 142 31.48 1.07 -15.30
N ASP A 143 32.39 1.95 -14.90
CA ASP A 143 33.36 1.80 -13.82
C ASP A 143 32.78 1.21 -12.53
N LYS A 144 33.69 0.57 -11.78
CA LYS A 144 33.51 0.22 -10.37
C LYS A 144 33.31 1.51 -9.56
N ASP A 145 32.14 2.11 -9.65
CA ASP A 145 31.64 2.97 -8.60
C ASP A 145 31.16 2.04 -7.49
N GLU A 146 31.91 2.06 -6.40
CA GLU A 146 31.55 1.47 -5.12
C GLU A 146 30.08 1.77 -4.86
N ALA A 147 29.24 0.73 -4.83
CA ALA A 147 27.86 0.88 -4.40
C ALA A 147 27.90 1.41 -2.98
N GLU A 148 27.65 2.72 -2.82
CA GLU A 148 27.51 3.37 -1.53
C GLU A 148 26.63 2.48 -0.65
N PRO A 149 27.06 2.16 0.59
CA PRO A 149 26.23 1.38 1.49
C PRO A 149 24.88 2.09 1.59
N SER A 150 23.79 1.37 1.33
CA SER A 150 22.47 1.93 1.50
C SER A 150 22.29 2.28 2.97
N ASN A 151 22.52 3.55 3.34
CA ASN A 151 22.27 4.11 4.68
C ASN A 151 20.75 4.24 4.96
N GLY A 152 19.97 3.28 4.50
CA GLY A 152 18.52 3.23 4.60
C GLY A 152 18.09 1.92 5.22
N VAL A 153 16.87 1.89 5.75
CA VAL A 153 16.26 0.69 6.31
C VAL A 153 16.30 -0.47 5.30
N THR A 154 16.90 -1.59 5.71
CA THR A 154 16.91 -2.83 4.96
C THR A 154 15.67 -3.66 5.28
N LEU A 155 15.31 -4.59 4.39
CA LEU A 155 14.21 -5.52 4.66
C LEU A 155 14.51 -6.35 5.92
N SER A 156 15.73 -6.85 6.06
CA SER A 156 16.16 -7.62 7.24
C SER A 156 16.08 -6.80 8.52
N GLY A 157 16.50 -5.53 8.48
CA GLY A 157 16.39 -4.61 9.62
C GLY A 157 14.95 -4.38 10.05
N LEU A 158 14.06 -4.14 9.09
CA LEU A 158 12.63 -4.05 9.37
C LEU A 158 12.08 -5.33 9.99
N LEU A 159 12.38 -6.49 9.41
CA LEU A 159 11.88 -7.77 9.93
C LEU A 159 12.35 -7.98 11.38
N ASN A 160 13.63 -7.76 11.65
CA ASN A 160 14.18 -7.85 13.01
C ASN A 160 13.54 -6.85 13.97
N ALA A 161 13.17 -5.65 13.52
CA ALA A 161 12.48 -4.68 14.34
C ALA A 161 11.02 -5.07 14.67
N LEU A 162 10.39 -5.87 13.80
CA LEU A 162 9.02 -6.35 13.98
C LEU A 162 8.92 -7.59 14.87
N ASP A 163 9.75 -8.61 14.61
CA ASP A 163 9.63 -9.91 15.25
C ASP A 163 10.94 -10.47 15.83
N GLY A 164 12.00 -9.66 15.88
CA GLY A 164 13.26 -10.03 16.51
C GLY A 164 13.10 -10.34 18.01
N ILE A 165 14.11 -11.00 18.57
CA ILE A 165 14.12 -11.42 19.98
C ILE A 165 14.07 -10.24 20.96
N THR A 166 14.49 -9.05 20.49
CA THR A 166 14.48 -7.80 21.25
C THR A 166 13.25 -6.92 20.94
N ALA A 167 12.33 -7.38 20.09
CA ALA A 167 11.17 -6.59 19.69
C ALA A 167 10.18 -6.46 20.85
N GLN A 168 9.90 -5.21 21.24
CA GLN A 168 8.92 -4.89 22.29
C GLN A 168 7.50 -5.32 21.90
N GLU A 169 6.74 -5.74 22.90
CA GLU A 169 5.38 -6.30 22.77
C GLU A 169 4.30 -5.35 23.33
N GLY A 170 3.02 -5.69 23.12
CA GLY A 170 1.88 -4.98 23.70
C GLY A 170 1.44 -3.74 22.92
N ARG A 171 1.61 -3.77 21.59
CA ARG A 171 1.18 -2.71 20.67
C ARG A 171 0.56 -3.31 19.41
N ILE A 172 -0.30 -2.52 18.77
CA ILE A 172 -0.88 -2.87 17.47
C ILE A 172 -0.02 -2.26 16.38
N LEU A 173 0.32 -3.06 15.37
CA LEU A 173 1.02 -2.61 14.17
C LEU A 173 0.06 -2.53 12.99
N PHE A 174 -0.05 -1.36 12.37
CA PHE A 174 -0.66 -1.20 11.05
C PHE A 174 0.42 -0.91 10.02
N THR A 175 0.38 -1.63 8.90
CA THR A 175 1.21 -1.37 7.73
C THR A 175 0.31 -1.05 6.55
N THR A 176 0.65 0.00 5.80
CA THR A 176 -0.07 0.36 4.58
C THR A 176 0.80 0.23 3.35
N THR A 177 0.23 -0.30 2.27
CA THR A 177 0.91 -0.35 0.97
C THR A 177 -0.06 -0.11 -0.19
N ASN A 178 0.44 0.45 -1.29
CA ASN A 178 -0.30 0.54 -2.53
C ASN A 178 0.01 -0.61 -3.51
N ARG A 179 1.02 -1.44 -3.21
CA ARG A 179 1.48 -2.54 -4.06
C ARG A 179 1.81 -3.77 -3.23
N LEU A 180 0.82 -4.65 -3.03
CA LEU A 180 1.03 -5.91 -2.31
C LEU A 180 2.14 -6.77 -2.97
N ALA A 181 2.19 -6.82 -4.29
CA ALA A 181 3.19 -7.60 -5.04
C ALA A 181 4.64 -7.12 -4.87
N ALA A 182 4.85 -5.91 -4.32
CA ALA A 182 6.17 -5.39 -4.02
C ALA A 182 6.65 -5.78 -2.62
N LEU A 183 5.80 -6.38 -1.79
CA LEU A 183 6.17 -6.83 -0.45
C LEU A 183 6.78 -8.22 -0.49
N ASP A 184 7.77 -8.42 0.37
CA ASP A 184 8.36 -9.73 0.57
C ASP A 184 7.41 -10.65 1.34
N ASP A 185 7.31 -11.91 0.88
CA ASP A 185 6.45 -12.92 1.50
C ASP A 185 6.76 -13.14 2.98
N ALA A 186 8.00 -12.89 3.42
CA ALA A 186 8.42 -12.97 4.80
C ALA A 186 7.73 -11.92 5.68
N LEU A 187 7.42 -10.72 5.16
CA LEU A 187 6.70 -9.68 5.90
C LEU A 187 5.24 -10.09 6.17
N CYS A 188 4.63 -10.80 5.22
CA CYS A 188 3.23 -11.20 5.25
C CYS A 188 2.93 -12.44 6.11
N ARG A 189 3.92 -13.01 6.80
CA ARG A 189 3.75 -14.24 7.60
C ARG A 189 2.95 -13.99 8.89
N PRO A 190 2.19 -14.99 9.37
CA PRO A 190 1.57 -14.94 10.70
C PRO A 190 2.61 -14.64 11.80
N GLY A 191 2.23 -13.81 12.77
CA GLY A 191 3.13 -13.27 13.80
C GLY A 191 3.78 -11.94 13.43
N ARG A 192 3.73 -11.53 12.15
CA ARG A 192 4.13 -10.20 11.65
C ARG A 192 2.95 -9.42 11.13
N MET A 193 2.20 -10.01 10.19
CA MET A 193 0.97 -9.46 9.61
C MET A 193 -0.11 -10.54 9.67
N ASP A 194 -0.96 -10.46 10.68
CA ASP A 194 -1.97 -11.48 10.99
C ASP A 194 -3.28 -11.26 10.22
N VAL A 195 -3.66 -9.99 10.03
CA VAL A 195 -4.93 -9.61 9.39
C VAL A 195 -4.64 -8.78 8.14
N HIS A 196 -5.14 -9.24 7.00
CA HIS A 196 -4.88 -8.63 5.70
C HIS A 196 -6.19 -8.07 5.12
N VAL A 197 -6.19 -6.80 4.75
CA VAL A 197 -7.40 -6.09 4.27
C VAL A 197 -7.11 -5.41 2.95
N GLU A 198 -7.83 -5.83 1.91
CA GLU A 198 -7.74 -5.25 0.58
C GLU A 198 -8.69 -4.06 0.41
N PHE A 199 -8.13 -2.92 -0.01
CA PHE A 199 -8.85 -1.71 -0.36
C PHE A 199 -8.91 -1.57 -1.88
N LYS A 200 -10.11 -1.80 -2.43
CA LYS A 200 -10.38 -1.64 -3.85
C LYS A 200 -10.85 -0.21 -4.15
N ASN A 201 -10.98 0.09 -5.44
CA ASN A 201 -11.78 1.23 -5.88
C ASN A 201 -13.21 1.12 -5.34
N ALA A 202 -13.92 2.25 -5.31
CA ALA A 202 -15.26 2.35 -4.77
C ALA A 202 -16.21 1.37 -5.47
N SER A 203 -16.97 0.60 -4.69
CA SER A 203 -18.14 -0.11 -5.21
C SER A 203 -19.30 0.85 -5.43
N LYS A 204 -20.31 0.42 -6.18
CA LYS A 204 -21.60 1.12 -6.25
C LYS A 204 -22.21 1.37 -4.87
N TRP A 205 -22.12 0.38 -3.97
CA TRP A 205 -22.59 0.54 -2.59
C TRP A 205 -21.83 1.64 -1.84
N GLN A 206 -20.49 1.66 -1.93
CA GLN A 206 -19.69 2.72 -1.32
C GLN A 206 -20.02 4.10 -1.91
N ALA A 207 -20.28 4.18 -3.22
CA ALA A 207 -20.73 5.42 -3.87
C ALA A 207 -22.09 5.89 -3.32
N LYS A 208 -23.07 4.99 -3.19
CA LYS A 208 -24.39 5.27 -2.60
C LYS A 208 -24.25 5.82 -1.17
N MET A 209 -23.48 5.12 -0.33
CA MET A 209 -23.26 5.51 1.06
C MET A 209 -22.52 6.85 1.16
N LEU A 210 -21.54 7.09 0.30
CA LEU A 210 -20.79 8.36 0.28
C LEU A 210 -21.68 9.53 -0.09
N PHE A 211 -22.56 9.36 -1.07
CA PHE A 211 -23.55 10.37 -1.42
C PHE A 211 -24.45 10.70 -0.23
N GLY A 212 -24.98 9.68 0.46
CA GLY A 212 -25.84 9.86 1.63
C GLY A 212 -25.15 10.57 2.80
N CYS A 213 -23.84 10.35 2.99
CA CYS A 213 -23.05 11.07 4.00
C CYS A 213 -22.87 12.56 3.66
N PHE A 214 -22.78 12.92 2.38
CA PHE A 214 -22.58 14.30 1.92
C PHE A 214 -23.88 15.11 1.86
N PHE A 215 -24.99 14.45 1.52
CA PHE A 215 -26.30 15.07 1.37
C PHE A 215 -27.30 14.38 2.30
N PRO A 216 -27.24 14.70 3.62
CA PRO A 216 -28.18 14.13 4.56
C PRO A 216 -29.63 14.47 4.16
N PRO A 217 -30.54 13.48 4.13
CA PRO A 217 -31.91 13.68 3.66
C PRO A 217 -32.67 14.75 4.43
N THR A 218 -33.43 15.58 3.71
CA THR A 218 -34.62 16.24 4.27
C THR A 218 -35.81 15.27 4.33
N SER A 219 -35.85 14.29 3.43
CA SER A 219 -36.84 13.20 3.32
C SER A 219 -36.12 11.89 2.96
N LYS A 220 -36.46 10.77 3.64
CA LYS A 220 -35.82 9.45 3.40
C LYS A 220 -35.94 9.00 1.95
N LEU A 221 -37.12 9.16 1.35
CA LEU A 221 -37.42 8.65 0.01
C LEU A 221 -36.61 9.37 -1.09
N GLU A 222 -36.44 10.69 -0.95
CA GLU A 222 -35.70 11.49 -1.93
C GLU A 222 -34.19 11.23 -1.87
N ALA A 223 -33.62 11.08 -0.67
CA ALA A 223 -32.20 10.78 -0.54
C ALA A 223 -31.84 9.37 -1.03
N GLU A 224 -32.70 8.38 -0.78
CA GLU A 224 -32.50 7.03 -1.32
C GLU A 224 -32.48 7.05 -2.85
N LYS A 225 -33.45 7.75 -3.47
CA LYS A 225 -33.52 7.90 -4.93
C LYS A 225 -32.27 8.57 -5.51
N TYR A 226 -31.83 9.70 -4.95
CA TYR A 226 -30.66 10.42 -5.46
C TYR A 226 -29.36 9.64 -5.25
N ALA A 227 -29.21 8.96 -4.12
CA ALA A 227 -28.04 8.13 -3.85
C ALA A 227 -27.98 6.91 -4.78
N GLU A 228 -29.13 6.32 -5.13
CA GLU A 228 -29.23 5.26 -6.14
C GLU A 228 -28.90 5.74 -7.54
N GLU A 229 -29.44 6.88 -7.96
CA GLU A 229 -29.13 7.46 -9.27
C GLU A 229 -27.62 7.77 -9.39
N PHE A 230 -27.03 8.37 -8.35
CA PHE A 230 -25.58 8.61 -8.28
C PHE A 230 -24.76 7.32 -8.39
N ALA A 231 -25.14 6.28 -7.64
CA ALA A 231 -24.42 5.01 -7.62
C ALA A 231 -24.53 4.26 -8.96
N GLU A 232 -25.65 4.38 -9.68
CA GLU A 232 -25.83 3.75 -10.98
C GLU A 232 -24.98 4.37 -12.09
N ILE A 233 -24.69 5.68 -11.99
CA ILE A 233 -23.80 6.36 -12.93
C ILE A 233 -22.34 5.90 -12.76
N ILE A 234 -21.95 5.49 -11.56
CA ILE A 234 -20.56 5.15 -11.24
C ILE A 234 -20.25 3.71 -11.64
N PRO A 235 -19.25 3.48 -12.51
CA PRO A 235 -18.81 2.13 -12.85
C PRO A 235 -18.18 1.44 -11.65
N ASP A 236 -18.57 0.18 -11.42
CA ASP A 236 -18.14 -0.57 -10.23
C ASP A 236 -16.62 -0.79 -10.22
N ARG A 237 -16.00 -0.54 -9.05
CA ARG A 237 -14.56 -0.70 -8.80
C ARG A 237 -13.67 0.04 -9.82
N MET A 238 -14.15 1.12 -10.41
CA MET A 238 -13.39 1.88 -11.40
C MET A 238 -12.62 3.07 -10.81
N VAL A 239 -13.25 3.79 -9.87
CA VAL A 239 -12.75 5.06 -9.34
C VAL A 239 -12.51 4.96 -7.83
N SER A 240 -11.55 5.71 -7.30
CA SER A 240 -11.25 5.68 -5.86
C SER A 240 -12.31 6.44 -5.06
N VAL A 241 -12.47 6.07 -3.78
CA VAL A 241 -13.36 6.78 -2.85
C VAL A 241 -12.97 8.25 -2.72
N ALA A 242 -11.66 8.57 -2.68
CA ALA A 242 -11.19 9.95 -2.63
C ALA A 242 -11.56 10.76 -3.88
N ALA A 243 -11.55 10.16 -5.07
CA ALA A 243 -11.95 10.84 -6.29
C ALA A 243 -13.45 11.20 -6.26
N LEU A 244 -14.29 10.27 -5.83
CA LEU A 244 -15.72 10.53 -5.61
C LEU A 244 -15.94 11.61 -4.56
N GLN A 245 -15.22 11.53 -3.45
CA GLN A 245 -15.30 12.53 -2.38
C GLN A 245 -14.93 13.93 -2.89
N GLY A 246 -13.88 14.04 -3.70
CA GLY A 246 -13.45 15.28 -4.33
C GLY A 246 -14.53 15.89 -5.23
N LEU A 247 -15.21 15.06 -6.02
CA LEU A 247 -16.35 15.48 -6.85
C LEU A 247 -17.49 16.04 -5.98
N LEU A 248 -17.91 15.31 -4.96
CA LEU A 248 -19.01 15.74 -4.08
C LEU A 248 -18.68 17.04 -3.33
N LEU A 249 -17.42 17.25 -2.95
CA LEU A 249 -16.95 18.48 -2.31
C LEU A 249 -17.09 19.73 -3.19
N CYS A 250 -17.11 19.58 -4.52
CA CYS A 250 -17.32 20.70 -5.45
C CYS A 250 -18.81 21.14 -5.54
N HIS A 251 -19.73 20.27 -5.14
CA HIS A 251 -21.19 20.46 -5.30
C HIS A 251 -21.91 20.49 -3.95
N LYS A 252 -21.33 21.19 -2.96
CA LYS A 252 -21.85 21.27 -1.58
C LYS A 252 -23.32 21.71 -1.57
N ASN A 253 -24.15 20.97 -0.84
CA ASN A 253 -25.58 21.21 -0.68
C ASN A 253 -26.41 21.19 -1.98
N LYS A 254 -25.86 20.69 -3.09
CA LYS A 254 -26.55 20.61 -4.39
C LYS A 254 -26.52 19.17 -4.92
N PRO A 255 -27.38 18.27 -4.42
CA PRO A 255 -27.34 16.85 -4.79
C PRO A 255 -27.61 16.63 -6.28
N TRP A 256 -28.54 17.38 -6.89
CA TRP A 256 -28.85 17.29 -8.32
C TRP A 256 -27.67 17.70 -9.20
N ASP A 257 -27.01 18.80 -8.85
CA ASP A 257 -25.82 19.32 -9.56
C ASP A 257 -24.66 18.32 -9.49
N ALA A 258 -24.48 17.65 -8.34
CA ALA A 258 -23.49 16.59 -8.17
C ALA A 258 -23.78 15.39 -9.10
N ILE A 259 -25.02 14.96 -9.22
CA ILE A 259 -25.43 13.84 -10.09
C ILE A 259 -25.14 14.18 -11.57
N ASP A 260 -25.54 15.37 -12.01
CA ASP A 260 -25.33 15.78 -13.41
C ASP A 260 -23.84 15.96 -13.74
N ALA A 261 -23.06 16.55 -12.83
CA ALA A 261 -21.61 16.63 -12.97
C ALA A 261 -20.95 15.25 -13.01
N THR A 262 -21.49 14.27 -12.28
CA THR A 262 -20.97 12.89 -12.26
C THR A 262 -21.07 12.23 -13.63
N LYS A 263 -22.15 12.45 -14.39
CA LYS A 263 -22.33 11.90 -15.74
C LYS A 263 -21.20 12.34 -16.68
N VAL A 264 -20.88 13.63 -16.66
CA VAL A 264 -19.79 14.22 -17.47
C VAL A 264 -18.43 13.73 -16.98
N TRP A 265 -18.23 13.72 -15.66
CA TRP A 265 -16.96 13.33 -15.05
C TRP A 265 -16.61 11.86 -15.32
N VAL A 266 -17.56 10.93 -15.16
CA VAL A 266 -17.36 9.49 -15.41
C VAL A 266 -16.97 9.24 -16.87
N LYS A 267 -17.61 9.92 -17.82
CA LYS A 267 -17.25 9.81 -19.24
C LYS A 267 -15.78 10.19 -19.47
N GLY A 268 -15.33 11.31 -18.89
CA GLY A 268 -13.93 11.71 -18.97
C GLY A 268 -12.96 10.74 -18.28
N GLN A 269 -13.36 10.08 -17.18
CA GLN A 269 -12.55 9.04 -16.55
C GLN A 269 -12.43 7.78 -17.43
N LEU A 270 -13.50 7.39 -18.12
CA LEU A 270 -13.49 6.25 -19.05
C LEU A 270 -12.57 6.51 -20.24
N GLU A 271 -12.61 7.72 -20.80
CA GLU A 271 -11.74 8.14 -21.90
C GLU A 271 -10.26 8.11 -21.50
N LYS A 272 -9.89 8.75 -20.37
CA LYS A 272 -8.51 8.73 -19.85
C LYS A 272 -8.00 7.31 -19.59
N ARG A 273 -8.84 6.44 -19.03
CA ARG A 273 -8.46 5.06 -18.74
C ARG A 273 -8.28 4.24 -20.02
N ALA A 274 -9.10 4.50 -21.04
CA ALA A 274 -8.94 3.88 -22.36
C ALA A 274 -7.63 4.33 -23.05
N GLU A 275 -7.21 5.59 -22.86
CA GLU A 275 -5.92 6.10 -23.35
C GLU A 275 -4.75 5.41 -22.63
N VAL A 276 -4.74 5.38 -21.29
CA VAL A 276 -3.70 4.70 -20.50
C VAL A 276 -3.61 3.21 -20.87
N ALA A 277 -4.75 2.53 -21.04
CA ALA A 277 -4.76 1.12 -21.43
C ALA A 277 -4.20 0.89 -22.85
N LYS A 278 -4.40 1.84 -23.78
CA LYS A 278 -3.79 1.80 -25.12
C LYS A 278 -2.28 2.01 -25.03
N GLU A 279 -1.81 2.94 -24.21
CA GLU A 279 -0.38 3.20 -24.00
C GLU A 279 0.32 2.01 -23.33
N GLU A 280 -0.27 1.42 -22.29
CA GLU A 280 0.29 0.23 -21.65
C GLU A 280 0.39 -0.98 -22.60
N LYS A 281 -0.62 -1.17 -23.46
CA LYS A 281 -0.58 -2.22 -24.50
C LYS A 281 0.55 -1.98 -25.49
N LYS A 282 0.69 -0.76 -26.01
CA LYS A 282 1.80 -0.39 -26.90
C LYS A 282 3.15 -0.65 -26.24
N ARG A 283 3.33 -0.23 -24.97
CA ARG A 283 4.57 -0.44 -24.23
C ARG A 283 4.89 -1.93 -24.02
N LYS A 284 3.88 -2.76 -23.74
CA LYS A 284 4.06 -4.22 -23.62
C LYS A 284 4.40 -4.89 -24.96
N GLU A 285 3.84 -4.40 -26.06
CA GLU A 285 4.15 -4.88 -27.42
C GLU A 285 5.57 -4.47 -27.85
N GLU A 286 5.99 -3.25 -27.57
CA GLU A 286 7.38 -2.78 -27.82
C GLU A 286 8.41 -3.58 -27.03
N VAL A 287 8.15 -3.87 -25.76
CA VAL A 287 9.02 -4.71 -24.92
C VAL A 287 9.07 -6.15 -25.44
N LYS A 288 7.95 -6.71 -25.90
CA LYS A 288 7.94 -8.03 -26.56
C LYS A 288 8.69 -8.03 -27.89
N GLY A 289 8.51 -7.00 -28.70
CA GLY A 289 9.19 -6.83 -30.00
C GLY A 289 10.71 -6.74 -29.85
N GLN A 290 11.19 -5.97 -28.87
CA GLN A 290 12.62 -5.87 -28.55
C GLN A 290 13.20 -7.19 -28.02
N LYS A 291 12.45 -7.95 -27.20
CA LYS A 291 12.88 -9.29 -26.76
C LYS A 291 12.94 -10.29 -27.92
N THR A 292 12.05 -10.19 -28.92
CA THR A 292 12.11 -11.05 -30.12
C THR A 292 13.23 -10.67 -31.09
N SER A 293 13.57 -9.38 -31.23
CA SER A 293 14.67 -8.95 -32.10
C SER A 293 16.03 -9.31 -31.51
N THR A 294 16.25 -9.10 -30.21
CA THR A 294 17.49 -9.52 -29.52
C THR A 294 17.67 -11.05 -29.51
N ALA A 295 16.60 -11.83 -29.37
CA ALA A 295 16.66 -13.28 -29.52
C ALA A 295 17.03 -13.73 -30.95
N SER A 296 16.65 -12.96 -31.98
CA SER A 296 16.97 -13.25 -33.38
C SER A 296 18.41 -12.87 -33.78
N GLU A 297 18.98 -11.85 -33.15
CA GLU A 297 20.38 -11.45 -33.34
C GLU A 297 21.33 -12.43 -32.65
N ASN A 298 21.05 -12.83 -31.41
CA ASN A 298 21.87 -13.82 -30.70
C ASN A 298 21.93 -15.19 -31.40
N ASN A 299 20.86 -15.60 -32.09
CA ASN A 299 20.86 -16.84 -32.88
C ASN A 299 21.70 -16.74 -34.17
N LYS A 300 21.82 -15.56 -34.78
CA LYS A 300 22.67 -15.37 -35.97
C LYS A 300 24.15 -15.42 -35.62
N ASP A 301 24.53 -14.86 -34.47
CA ASP A 301 25.92 -14.87 -34.00
C ASP A 301 26.39 -16.27 -33.59
N GLU A 302 25.50 -17.10 -33.01
CA GLU A 302 25.81 -18.51 -32.72
C GLU A 302 26.01 -19.37 -33.98
N ASP A 303 25.21 -19.15 -35.03
CA ASP A 303 25.33 -19.91 -36.28
C ASP A 303 26.59 -19.51 -37.08
N GLU A 304 26.99 -18.22 -37.01
CA GLU A 304 28.26 -17.78 -37.59
C GLU A 304 29.48 -18.40 -36.88
N ASP A 305 29.47 -18.52 -35.55
CA ASP A 305 30.59 -19.09 -34.81
C ASP A 305 30.69 -20.62 -34.99
N LYS A 306 29.55 -21.33 -35.09
CA LYS A 306 29.51 -22.75 -35.45
C LYS A 306 30.05 -22.99 -36.88
N GLY A 307 29.75 -22.10 -37.81
CA GLY A 307 30.29 -22.13 -39.19
C GLY A 307 31.82 -21.95 -39.24
N LYS A 308 32.35 -20.99 -38.47
CA LYS A 308 33.80 -20.71 -38.36
C LYS A 308 34.56 -21.86 -37.68
N ARG A 309 33.99 -22.50 -36.64
CA ARG A 309 34.56 -23.70 -35.99
C ARG A 309 34.62 -24.93 -36.90
N LYS A 310 33.60 -25.18 -37.73
CA LYS A 310 33.62 -26.28 -38.73
C LYS A 310 34.68 -26.06 -39.82
N LYS A 311 34.87 -24.83 -40.29
CA LYS A 311 35.93 -24.48 -41.26
C LYS A 311 37.35 -24.64 -40.67
N ARG A 312 37.56 -24.29 -39.39
CA ARG A 312 38.85 -24.50 -38.69
C ARG A 312 39.18 -25.97 -38.45
N ARG A 313 38.19 -26.82 -38.15
CA ARG A 313 38.39 -28.28 -38.02
C ARG A 313 38.76 -28.96 -39.34
N ARG A 314 38.19 -28.54 -40.48
CA ARG A 314 38.52 -29.10 -41.81
C ARG A 314 39.92 -28.73 -42.31
N ARG A 315 40.51 -27.63 -41.84
CA ARG A 315 41.89 -27.22 -42.18
C ARG A 315 42.98 -27.92 -41.37
N ARG A 316 42.63 -28.63 -40.30
CA ARG A 316 43.57 -29.36 -39.44
C ARG A 316 43.75 -30.84 -39.79
N ASN A 317 42.92 -31.38 -40.68
CA ASN A 317 42.93 -32.78 -41.12
C ASN A 317 43.36 -32.93 -42.60
N LYS A 318 44.07 -31.95 -43.14
CA LYS A 318 44.62 -31.97 -44.50
C LYS A 318 46.11 -31.67 -44.45
#